data_AF-A0A3B8ZN17-F1
#
_entry.id   AF-A0A3B8ZN17-F1
#
_cell.length_a   1.000
_cell.length_b   1.000
_cell.length_c   1.000
_cell.angle_alpha   90.00
_cell.angle_beta   90.00
_cell.angle_gamma   90.00
#
_symmetry.space_group_name_H-M   'P 1'
#
loop_
_entity.id
_entity.type
_entity.pdbx_description
1 polymer ?
#
loop_
_entity_poly.entity_id
_entity_poly.type
_entity_poly.pdbx_seq_one_letter_code
_entity_poly.pdbx_strand_id
1 'polypeptide(L)'
;MFMEFVLMGIGGVLGLVAFVCCILVIVKMFQNQLTGLGVASIVGIFVCGIGYILTLIYGWQNKAAWGLQKVMPIYTLCLVLSIVFYGVGYALFLPKVIKAAQEQQQQMQQQATEEYGDVELPDFNSQQ
;
A
#
# COMPACT_ATOMS: atom_id res chain seq x y z
N MET A 1 -9.89 8.42 20.23
CA MET A 1 -9.27 7.50 21.21
C MET A 1 -9.92 6.10 21.18
N PHE A 2 -11.21 5.91 21.51
CA PHE A 2 -11.84 4.56 21.48
C PHE A 2 -11.87 3.91 20.08
N MET A 3 -12.14 4.70 19.05
CA MET A 3 -12.16 4.23 17.64
C MET A 3 -10.78 3.74 17.16
N GLU A 4 -9.68 4.28 17.68
CA GLU A 4 -8.32 3.88 17.29
C GLU A 4 -7.91 2.53 17.89
N PHE A 5 -8.32 2.26 19.14
CA PHE A 5 -8.10 0.95 19.78
C PHE A 5 -8.87 -0.17 19.05
N VAL A 6 -10.09 0.11 18.61
CA VAL A 6 -10.90 -0.84 17.82
C VAL A 6 -10.25 -1.09 16.46
N LEU A 7 -9.71 -0.05 15.82
CA LEU A 7 -9.04 -0.17 14.52
C LEU A 7 -7.73 -0.96 14.62
N MET A 8 -6.95 -0.75 15.69
CA MET A 8 -5.71 -1.49 15.95
C MET A 8 -5.97 -2.96 16.31
N GLY A 9 -7.03 -3.25 17.07
CA GLY A 9 -7.45 -4.61 17.40
C GLY A 9 -7.98 -5.38 16.19
N ILE A 10 -8.90 -4.78 15.42
CA ILE A 10 -9.47 -5.40 14.22
C ILE A 10 -8.39 -5.57 13.14
N GLY A 11 -7.53 -4.56 12.95
CA GLY A 11 -6.40 -4.63 12.02
C GLY A 11 -5.41 -5.74 12.38
N GLY A 12 -5.11 -5.92 13.68
CA GLY A 12 -4.27 -7.01 14.15
C GLY A 12 -4.86 -8.39 13.88
N VAL A 13 -6.16 -8.58 14.16
CA VAL A 13 -6.86 -9.86 13.90
C VAL A 13 -6.97 -10.14 12.40
N LEU A 14 -7.30 -9.12 11.58
CA LEU A 14 -7.32 -9.26 10.13
C LEU A 14 -5.94 -9.62 9.57
N GLY A 15 -4.88 -8.99 10.06
CA GLY A 15 -3.51 -9.32 9.67
C GLY A 15 -3.14 -10.76 10.02
N LEU A 16 -3.53 -11.22 11.22
CA LEU A 16 -3.25 -12.57 11.69
C LEU A 16 -4.03 -13.62 10.88
N VAL A 17 -5.30 -13.37 10.59
CA VAL A 17 -6.12 -14.22 9.73
C VAL A 17 -5.56 -14.27 8.30
N ALA A 18 -5.20 -13.12 7.72
CA ALA A 18 -4.60 -13.05 6.40
C ALA A 18 -3.26 -13.81 6.35
N PHE A 19 -2.45 -13.70 7.40
CA PHE A 19 -1.17 -14.39 7.51
C PHE A 19 -1.34 -15.91 7.60
N VAL A 20 -2.18 -16.39 8.51
CA VAL A 20 -2.47 -17.84 8.66
C VAL A 20 -3.04 -18.42 7.37
N CYS A 21 -3.92 -17.66 6.71
CA CYS A 21 -4.51 -18.08 5.45
C CYS A 21 -3.48 -18.15 4.31
N CYS A 22 -2.55 -17.20 4.26
CA CYS A 22 -1.45 -17.19 3.28
C CYS A 22 -0.53 -18.41 3.49
N ILE A 23 -0.15 -18.69 4.74
CA ILE A 23 0.65 -19.87 5.11
C ILE A 23 -0.04 -21.17 4.70
N LEU A 24 -1.35 -21.31 4.95
CA LEU A 24 -2.12 -22.50 4.54
C LEU A 24 -2.07 -22.76 3.03
N VAL A 25 -2.18 -21.70 2.21
CA VAL A 25 -2.10 -21.82 0.75
C VAL A 25 -0.68 -22.19 0.31
N ILE A 26 0.35 -21.60 0.91
CA ILE A 26 1.76 -21.89 0.61
C ILE A 26 2.12 -23.34 0.98
N VAL A 27 1.69 -23.81 2.14
CA VAL A 27 1.89 -25.22 2.56
C VAL A 27 1.23 -26.16 1.56
N LYS A 28 0.02 -25.83 1.07
CA LYS A 28 -0.66 -26.62 0.04
C LYS A 28 0.03 -26.58 -1.32
N MET A 29 0.70 -25.48 -1.67
CA MET A 29 1.57 -25.44 -2.86
C MET A 29 2.79 -26.37 -2.72
N PHE A 30 3.45 -26.37 -1.56
CA PHE A 30 4.56 -27.30 -1.31
C PHE A 30 4.12 -28.77 -1.31
N GLN A 31 2.93 -29.07 -0.77
CA GLN A 31 2.36 -30.43 -0.80
C GLN A 31 2.08 -30.95 -2.22
N ASN A 32 1.90 -30.06 -3.21
CA ASN A 32 1.65 -30.42 -4.61
C ASN A 32 2.88 -30.26 -5.51
N GLN A 33 4.09 -30.24 -4.93
CA GLN A 33 5.38 -30.09 -5.64
C GLN A 33 5.54 -28.79 -6.45
N LEU A 34 4.72 -27.77 -6.18
CA LEU A 34 4.84 -26.44 -6.76
C LEU A 34 5.84 -25.58 -5.96
N THR A 35 7.00 -26.15 -5.65
CA THR A 35 8.02 -25.54 -4.79
C THR A 35 8.53 -24.21 -5.36
N GLY A 36 8.72 -24.13 -6.69
CA GLY A 36 9.14 -22.90 -7.38
C GLY A 36 8.10 -21.78 -7.29
N LEU A 37 6.81 -22.12 -7.38
CA LEU A 37 5.70 -21.17 -7.23
C LEU A 37 5.49 -20.73 -5.79
N GLY A 38 5.71 -21.62 -4.82
CA GLY A 38 5.71 -21.29 -3.40
C GLY A 38 6.80 -20.29 -3.03
N VAL A 39 8.05 -20.53 -3.48
CA VAL A 39 9.17 -19.61 -3.26
C VAL A 39 8.96 -18.28 -3.99
N ALA A 40 8.52 -18.31 -5.26
CA ALA A 40 8.20 -17.09 -6.00
C ALA A 40 7.11 -16.25 -5.31
N SER A 41 6.13 -16.90 -4.68
CA SER A 41 5.07 -16.22 -3.92
C SER A 41 5.62 -15.58 -2.64
N ILE A 42 6.49 -16.26 -1.88
CA ILE A 42 7.14 -15.70 -0.68
C ILE A 42 8.04 -14.51 -1.04
N VAL A 43 8.86 -14.65 -2.09
CA VAL A 43 9.70 -13.56 -2.58
C VAL A 43 8.85 -12.40 -3.10
N GLY A 44 7.76 -12.70 -3.82
CA GLY A 44 6.81 -11.70 -4.29
C GLY A 44 6.07 -10.97 -3.16
N ILE A 45 5.86 -11.61 -2.00
CA ILE A 45 5.30 -10.97 -0.80
C ILE A 45 6.29 -9.92 -0.27
N PHE A 46 7.57 -10.27 -0.17
CA PHE A 46 8.59 -9.39 0.41
C PHE A 46 9.05 -8.26 -0.52
N VAL A 47 9.07 -8.49 -1.84
CA VAL A 47 9.61 -7.51 -2.81
C VAL A 47 8.57 -6.50 -3.26
N CYS A 48 7.31 -6.91 -3.43
CA CYS A 48 6.30 -6.06 -4.09
C CYS A 48 4.89 -6.18 -3.50
N GLY A 49 4.68 -7.01 -2.48
CA GLY A 49 3.33 -7.34 -1.98
C GLY A 49 2.44 -8.10 -2.98
N ILE A 50 2.84 -8.19 -4.26
CA ILE A 50 2.17 -8.92 -5.34
C ILE A 50 2.06 -10.42 -5.01
N GLY A 51 2.97 -10.94 -4.19
CA GLY A 51 2.90 -12.33 -3.78
C GLY A 51 1.57 -12.68 -3.08
N TYR A 52 0.92 -11.76 -2.38
CA TYR A 52 -0.43 -11.99 -1.83
C TYR A 52 -1.46 -12.27 -2.92
N ILE A 53 -1.38 -11.55 -4.05
CA ILE A 53 -2.28 -11.67 -5.20
C ILE A 53 -1.96 -12.94 -6.01
N LEU A 54 -0.69 -13.24 -6.24
CA LEU A 54 -0.25 -14.48 -6.91
C LEU A 54 -0.74 -15.72 -6.16
N THR A 55 -0.56 -15.72 -4.84
CA THR A 55 -1.04 -16.78 -3.94
C THR A 55 -2.57 -16.90 -3.99
N LEU A 56 -3.28 -15.77 -4.12
CA LEU A 56 -4.73 -15.71 -4.26
C LEU A 56 -5.20 -16.33 -5.59
N ILE A 57 -4.60 -15.95 -6.71
CA ILE A 57 -5.00 -16.46 -8.04
C ILE A 57 -4.75 -17.98 -8.11
N TYR A 58 -3.54 -18.43 -7.74
CA TYR A 58 -3.19 -19.86 -7.79
C TYR A 58 -3.99 -20.70 -6.80
N GLY A 59 -4.19 -20.21 -5.58
CA GLY A 59 -5.00 -20.90 -4.60
C GLY A 59 -6.48 -20.94 -4.99
N TRP A 60 -7.00 -19.94 -5.74
CA TRP A 60 -8.38 -19.92 -6.19
C TRP A 60 -8.62 -20.90 -7.33
N GLN A 61 -7.68 -21.01 -8.27
CA GLN A 61 -7.75 -22.02 -9.33
C GLN A 61 -7.72 -23.44 -8.77
N ASN A 62 -6.94 -23.66 -7.71
CA ASN A 62 -6.82 -24.98 -7.08
C ASN A 62 -7.73 -25.18 -5.85
N LYS A 63 -8.68 -24.27 -5.58
CA LYS A 63 -9.51 -24.29 -4.36
C LYS A 63 -10.31 -25.59 -4.20
N ALA A 64 -10.75 -26.18 -5.31
CA ALA A 64 -11.49 -27.44 -5.34
C ALA A 64 -10.57 -28.64 -5.13
N ALA A 65 -9.39 -28.64 -5.77
CA ALA A 65 -8.41 -29.71 -5.67
C ALA A 65 -7.80 -29.82 -4.26
N TRP A 66 -7.64 -28.70 -3.56
CA TRP A 66 -6.93 -28.66 -2.28
C TRP A 66 -7.84 -28.57 -1.05
N GLY A 67 -9.16 -28.52 -1.23
CA GLY A 67 -10.14 -28.42 -0.14
C GLY A 67 -10.22 -27.05 0.53
N LEU A 68 -9.71 -25.98 -0.11
CA LEU A 68 -9.69 -24.61 0.45
C LEU A 68 -10.97 -23.81 0.18
N GLN A 69 -12.09 -24.46 -0.14
CA GLN A 69 -13.33 -23.78 -0.53
C GLN A 69 -13.82 -22.76 0.50
N LYS A 70 -13.57 -22.99 1.79
CA LYS A 70 -13.91 -22.06 2.89
C LYS A 70 -12.82 -21.03 3.19
N VAL A 71 -11.57 -21.41 2.99
CA VAL A 71 -10.39 -20.59 3.33
C VAL A 71 -10.17 -19.48 2.29
N MET A 72 -10.39 -19.78 1.01
CA MET A 72 -10.29 -18.84 -0.10
C MET A 72 -11.17 -17.59 0.04
N PRO A 73 -12.50 -17.68 0.25
CA PRO A 73 -13.35 -16.48 0.37
C PRO A 73 -13.02 -15.65 1.61
N ILE A 74 -12.62 -16.30 2.72
CA ILE A 74 -12.19 -15.59 3.94
C ILE A 74 -10.94 -14.76 3.66
N TYR A 75 -9.98 -15.34 2.94
CA TYR A 75 -8.75 -14.66 2.52
C TYR A 75 -9.04 -13.41 1.69
N THR A 76 -9.86 -13.54 0.64
CA THR A 76 -10.22 -12.41 -0.22
C THR A 76 -10.94 -11.34 0.54
N LEU A 77 -11.88 -11.72 1.40
CA LEU A 77 -12.65 -10.75 2.19
C LEU A 77 -11.72 -9.94 3.09
N CYS A 78 -10.78 -10.61 3.77
CA CYS A 78 -9.76 -9.97 4.61
C CYS A 78 -8.88 -9.00 3.80
N LEU A 79 -8.41 -9.43 2.63
CA LEU A 79 -7.54 -8.63 1.79
C LEU A 79 -8.27 -7.41 1.22
N VAL A 80 -9.51 -7.58 0.75
CA VAL A 80 -10.37 -6.50 0.25
C VAL A 80 -10.69 -5.50 1.36
N LEU A 81 -11.09 -5.98 2.56
CA LEU A 81 -11.30 -5.11 3.72
C LEU A 81 -10.04 -4.31 4.04
N SER A 82 -8.87 -4.95 4.04
CA SER A 82 -7.60 -4.28 4.32
C SER A 82 -7.32 -3.20 3.28
N ILE A 83 -7.48 -3.49 1.98
CA ILE A 83 -7.31 -2.50 0.90
C ILE A 83 -8.28 -1.33 1.06
N VAL A 84 -9.55 -1.58 1.40
CA VAL A 84 -10.54 -0.51 1.58
C VAL A 84 -10.16 0.37 2.78
N PHE A 85 -9.77 -0.22 3.91
CA PHE A 85 -9.34 0.53 5.09
C PHE A 85 -8.09 1.37 4.82
N TYR A 86 -7.05 0.78 4.22
CA TYR A 86 -5.84 1.52 3.83
C TYR A 86 -6.13 2.56 2.76
N GLY A 87 -6.93 2.23 1.74
CA GLY A 87 -7.30 3.11 0.64
C GLY A 87 -8.08 4.34 1.09
N VAL A 88 -9.02 4.19 2.04
CA VAL A 88 -9.75 5.32 2.63
C VAL A 88 -8.82 6.18 3.49
N GLY A 89 -7.91 5.56 4.25
CA GLY A 89 -6.88 6.28 5.01
C GLY A 89 -5.98 7.12 4.12
N TYR A 90 -5.46 6.54 3.03
CA TYR A 90 -4.69 7.26 2.03
C TYR A 90 -5.52 8.36 1.36
N ALA A 91 -6.75 8.07 0.91
CA ALA A 91 -7.60 9.06 0.24
C ALA A 91 -7.89 10.30 1.13
N LEU A 92 -7.97 10.13 2.45
CA LEU A 92 -8.08 11.24 3.41
C LEU A 92 -6.73 11.90 3.74
N PHE A 93 -5.61 11.18 3.62
CA PHE A 93 -4.28 11.69 3.90
C PHE A 93 -3.68 12.49 2.72
N LEU A 94 -3.94 12.05 1.48
CA LEU A 94 -3.51 12.72 0.24
C LEU A 94 -3.81 14.24 0.22
N PRO A 95 -5.06 14.70 0.45
CA PRO A 95 -5.37 16.12 0.42
C PRO A 95 -4.69 16.93 1.54
N LYS A 96 -4.34 16.29 2.68
CA LYS A 96 -3.58 16.96 3.75
C LYS A 96 -2.12 17.16 3.38
N VAL A 97 -1.49 16.19 2.71
CA VAL A 97 -0.10 16.31 2.24
C VAL A 97 0.02 17.34 1.12
N ILE A 98 -0.95 17.39 0.19
CA ILE A 98 -0.95 18.37 -0.91
C ILE A 98 -1.05 19.80 -0.37
N LYS A 99 -1.90 20.03 0.63
CA LYS A 99 -2.04 21.37 1.24
C LYS A 99 -0.77 21.81 1.99
N ALA A 100 -0.16 20.91 2.77
CA ALA A 100 1.09 21.22 3.48
C ALA A 100 2.26 21.48 2.51
N ALA A 101 2.31 20.78 1.38
CA ALA A 101 3.31 21.02 0.34
C ALA A 101 3.11 22.35 -0.40
N GLN A 102 1.86 22.80 -0.56
CA GLN A 102 1.54 24.08 -1.20
C GLN A 102 2.00 25.28 -0.38
N GLU A 103 1.83 25.23 0.94
CA GLU A 103 2.29 26.28 1.85
C GLU A 103 3.81 26.42 1.83
N GLN A 104 4.56 25.31 1.79
CA GLN A 104 6.01 25.35 1.62
C GLN A 104 6.43 25.95 0.27
N GLN A 105 5.71 25.63 -0.82
CA GLN A 105 5.99 26.23 -2.13
C GLN A 105 5.79 27.75 -2.15
N GLN A 106 4.73 28.24 -1.52
CA GLN A 106 4.47 29.68 -1.45
C GLN A 106 5.54 30.41 -0.64
N GLN A 107 6.01 29.83 0.46
CA GLN A 107 7.09 30.42 1.26
C GLN A 107 8.40 30.51 0.47
N MET A 108 8.77 29.46 -0.29
CA MET A 108 9.95 29.52 -1.15
C MET A 108 9.82 30.54 -2.29
N GLN A 109 8.62 30.72 -2.86
CA GLN A 109 8.38 31.75 -3.88
C GLN A 109 8.44 33.18 -3.31
N GLN A 110 7.93 33.38 -2.10
CA GLN A 110 8.01 34.67 -1.42
C GLN A 110 9.44 35.01 -1.02
N GLN A 111 10.19 34.05 -0.48
CA GLN A 111 11.61 34.23 -0.17
C GLN A 111 12.44 34.48 -1.42
N ALA A 112 12.20 33.79 -2.53
CA ALA A 112 12.89 34.06 -3.80
C ALA A 112 12.51 35.43 -4.40
N THR A 113 11.30 35.93 -4.12
CA THR A 113 10.84 37.24 -4.60
C THR A 113 11.32 38.39 -3.70
N GLU A 114 11.49 38.18 -2.40
CA GLU A 114 12.24 39.12 -1.53
C GLU A 114 13.71 39.11 -1.93
N GLU A 115 14.36 37.93 -2.00
CA GLU A 115 15.78 37.80 -2.31
C GLU A 115 16.15 38.31 -3.73
N TYR A 116 15.26 38.19 -4.72
CA TYR A 116 15.46 38.70 -6.09
C TYR A 116 14.76 40.05 -6.36
N GLY A 117 13.82 40.48 -5.52
CA GLY A 117 13.17 41.80 -5.63
C GLY A 117 14.09 42.95 -5.23
N ASP A 118 15.09 42.66 -4.41
CA ASP A 118 16.19 43.57 -4.06
C ASP A 118 17.30 43.58 -5.12
N VAL A 119 17.29 42.60 -6.02
CA VAL A 119 18.16 42.58 -7.21
C VAL A 119 17.43 43.38 -8.29
N GLU A 120 17.60 44.71 -8.24
CA GLU A 120 17.38 45.53 -9.43
C GLU A 120 18.15 44.86 -10.59
N LEU A 121 17.41 44.29 -11.54
CA LEU A 121 17.95 43.90 -12.83
C LEU A 121 18.71 45.14 -13.34
N PRO A 122 20.01 45.08 -13.64
CA PRO A 122 20.66 46.19 -14.32
C PRO A 122 19.81 46.49 -15.55
N ASP A 123 19.25 47.69 -15.59
CA ASP A 123 18.45 48.21 -16.68
C ASP A 123 19.35 48.18 -17.93
N PHE A 124 19.29 47.09 -18.68
CA PHE A 124 20.01 46.91 -19.94
C PHE A 124 19.49 47.85 -21.03
N ASN A 125 18.52 48.74 -20.73
CA ASN A 125 17.91 49.69 -21.64
C ASN A 125 18.43 51.13 -21.45
N SER A 126 19.40 51.37 -20.56
CA SER A 126 20.06 52.68 -20.40
C SER A 126 21.44 52.77 -21.09
N GLN A 127 21.73 51.89 -22.07
CA GLN A 127 23.00 51.86 -22.83
C GLN A 127 22.81 51.87 -24.37
N GLN A 128 21.64 52.26 -24.89
CA GLN A 128 21.47 52.61 -26.30
C GLN A 128 21.21 54.10 -26.49
#